data_AF-A0A7W2JL63-F1
#
_entry.id   AF-A0A7W2JL63-F1
#
_cell.length_a   1.000
_cell.length_b   1.000
_cell.length_c   1.000
_cell.angle_alpha   90.00
_cell.angle_beta   90.00
_cell.angle_gamma   90.00
#
_symmetry.space_group_name_H-M   'P 1'
#
loop_
_entity.id
_entity.type
_entity.pdbx_description
1 polymer ?
#
loop_
_entity_poly.entity_id
_entity_poly.type
_entity_poly.pdbx_seq_one_letter_code
_entity_poly.pdbx_strand_id
1 'polypeptide(L)'
;MCNRNLIEEWSWDGSSIDGIKRFAAELGIGLQKFVESFFCDGWPETVPEPYRGVVKGPISRDFTQGENSLAGHQNYTHILAIDLAGAALVMDITGCLYTDGEIQTLVERPAADALAKVDEYRLGGSAYRPEVREA
;
A
#
# COMPACT_ATOMS: atom_id res chain seq x y z
N MET A 1 7.06 -25.84 -10.43
CA MET A 1 6.31 -25.99 -9.15
C MET A 1 6.95 -25.04 -8.16
N CYS A 2 6.18 -24.12 -7.58
CA CYS A 2 6.72 -23.23 -6.55
C CYS A 2 6.92 -24.04 -5.27
N ASN A 3 8.10 -23.96 -4.66
CA ASN A 3 8.46 -24.80 -3.51
C ASN A 3 7.86 -24.18 -2.24
N ARG A 4 6.59 -24.50 -1.95
CA ARG A 4 5.81 -23.85 -0.88
C ARG A 4 6.49 -23.92 0.50
N ASN A 5 7.18 -25.02 0.79
CA ASN A 5 7.96 -25.20 2.02
C ASN A 5 9.08 -24.14 2.16
N LEU A 6 9.72 -23.76 1.04
CA LEU A 6 10.76 -22.72 1.06
C LEU A 6 10.19 -21.34 1.39
N ILE A 7 8.94 -21.06 1.00
CA ILE A 7 8.26 -19.78 1.31
C ILE A 7 7.87 -19.72 2.79
N GLU A 8 7.32 -20.81 3.32
CA GLU A 8 6.86 -20.88 4.72
C GLU A 8 8.03 -20.80 5.73
N GLU A 9 9.21 -21.28 5.35
CA GLU A 9 10.43 -21.20 6.17
C GLU A 9 11.21 -19.90 5.98
N TRP A 10 10.90 -19.12 4.93
CA TRP A 10 11.63 -17.91 4.63
C TRP A 10 11.15 -16.75 5.51
N SER A 11 12.14 -16.05 6.09
CA SER A 11 11.94 -14.81 6.81
C SER A 11 12.84 -13.75 6.22
N TRP A 12 12.34 -12.51 6.18
CA TRP A 12 13.13 -11.36 5.79
C TRP A 12 13.78 -10.76 7.03
N ASP A 13 15.06 -10.39 6.91
CA ASP A 13 15.88 -9.90 8.02
C ASP A 13 15.80 -8.37 8.22
N GLY A 14 14.96 -7.68 7.44
CA GLY A 14 14.84 -6.22 7.44
C GLY A 14 15.97 -5.48 6.71
N SER A 15 16.95 -6.19 6.12
CA SER A 15 18.16 -5.56 5.59
C SER A 15 17.90 -4.68 4.36
N SER A 16 17.18 -5.20 3.37
CA SER A 16 16.86 -4.50 2.13
C SER A 16 15.63 -5.08 1.46
N ILE A 17 14.77 -4.21 0.94
CA ILE A 17 13.62 -4.60 0.12
C ILE A 17 14.05 -5.38 -1.13
N ASP A 18 15.25 -5.11 -1.67
CA ASP A 18 15.80 -5.89 -2.78
C ASP A 18 15.99 -7.38 -2.44
N GLY A 19 16.17 -7.72 -1.16
CA GLY A 19 16.18 -9.10 -0.70
C GLY A 19 14.83 -9.80 -0.93
N ILE A 20 13.72 -9.09 -0.65
CA ILE A 20 12.37 -9.58 -0.92
C ILE A 20 12.16 -9.77 -2.43
N LYS A 21 12.59 -8.80 -3.24
CA LYS A 21 12.48 -8.89 -4.71
C LYS A 21 13.26 -10.05 -5.28
N ARG A 22 14.50 -10.26 -4.81
CA ARG A 22 15.36 -11.36 -5.27
C ARG A 22 14.73 -12.71 -4.91
N PHE A 23 14.24 -12.86 -3.68
CA PHE A 23 13.61 -14.12 -3.27
C PHE A 23 12.34 -14.42 -4.09
N ALA A 24 11.49 -13.42 -4.34
CA ALA A 24 10.34 -13.59 -5.23
C ALA A 24 10.76 -14.01 -6.65
N ALA A 25 11.83 -13.40 -7.19
CA ALA A 25 12.37 -13.72 -8.50
C ALA A 25 12.98 -15.13 -8.58
N GLU A 26 13.67 -15.60 -7.53
CA GLU A 26 14.20 -16.97 -7.42
C GLU A 26 13.08 -18.03 -7.50
N LEU A 27 11.90 -17.69 -6.99
CA LEU A 27 10.71 -18.52 -7.07
C LEU A 27 9.97 -18.39 -8.43
N GLY A 28 10.39 -17.47 -9.28
CA GLY A 28 9.72 -17.14 -10.54
C GLY A 28 8.36 -16.49 -10.36
N ILE A 29 8.11 -15.83 -9.22
CA ILE A 29 6.86 -15.15 -8.90
C ILE A 29 7.09 -13.63 -8.98
N GLY A 30 6.19 -12.92 -9.65
CA GLY A 30 6.20 -11.45 -9.63
C GLY A 30 5.96 -10.93 -8.22
N LEU A 31 6.70 -9.89 -7.80
CA LEU A 31 6.70 -9.38 -6.42
C LEU A 31 5.28 -9.09 -5.89
N GLN A 32 4.41 -8.48 -6.70
CA GLN A 32 3.03 -8.20 -6.32
C GLN A 32 2.28 -9.50 -5.94
N LYS A 33 2.29 -10.49 -6.83
CA LYS A 33 1.65 -11.80 -6.56
C LYS A 33 2.27 -12.51 -5.37
N PHE A 34 3.58 -12.40 -5.20
CA PHE A 34 4.30 -12.99 -4.08
C PHE A 34 3.81 -12.42 -2.74
N VAL A 35 3.73 -11.09 -2.63
CA VAL A 35 3.21 -10.41 -1.43
C VAL A 35 1.74 -10.75 -1.21
N GLU A 36 0.88 -10.61 -2.23
CA GLU A 36 -0.55 -10.88 -2.11
C GLU A 36 -0.87 -12.31 -1.69
N SER A 37 -0.09 -13.30 -2.17
CA SER A 37 -0.38 -14.72 -1.95
C SER A 37 0.20 -15.27 -0.65
N PHE A 38 1.29 -14.69 -0.14
CA PHE A 38 2.07 -15.29 0.94
C PHE A 38 2.42 -14.33 2.09
N PHE A 39 2.45 -13.01 1.85
CA PHE A 39 2.90 -12.01 2.81
C PHE A 39 1.98 -10.77 2.81
N CYS A 40 0.66 -10.99 2.85
CA CYS A 40 -0.33 -9.91 2.76
C CYS A 40 -0.26 -8.91 3.93
N ASP A 41 0.19 -9.37 5.10
CA ASP A 41 0.42 -8.53 6.28
C ASP A 41 1.83 -7.90 6.30
N GLY A 42 2.69 -8.26 5.34
CA GLY A 42 4.07 -7.82 5.26
C GLY A 42 4.94 -8.32 6.42
N TRP A 43 5.84 -7.43 6.86
CA TRP A 43 6.85 -7.62 7.92
C TRP A 43 6.68 -6.51 8.96
N PRO A 44 5.57 -6.56 9.74
CA PRO A 44 5.15 -5.47 10.62
C PRO A 44 6.19 -5.11 11.67
N GLU A 45 7.04 -6.05 12.09
CA GLU A 45 8.16 -5.83 13.01
C GLU A 45 9.13 -4.74 12.55
N THR A 46 9.25 -4.54 11.24
CA THR A 46 10.11 -3.50 10.64
C THR A 46 9.43 -2.13 10.55
N VAL A 47 8.11 -2.08 10.75
CA VAL A 47 7.30 -0.86 10.70
C VAL A 47 7.06 -0.36 12.12
N PRO A 48 7.20 0.96 12.41
CA PRO A 48 6.87 1.50 13.72
C PRO A 48 5.40 1.20 14.09
N GLU A 49 5.16 0.79 15.33
CA GLU A 49 3.86 0.30 15.80
C GLU A 49 2.68 1.21 15.42
N PRO A 50 2.78 2.55 15.55
CA PRO A 50 1.67 3.41 15.16
C PRO A 50 1.30 3.25 13.70
N TYR A 51 2.20 2.90 12.79
CA TYR A 51 2.00 2.90 11.33
C TYR A 51 1.68 1.52 10.74
N ARG A 52 1.54 0.49 11.59
CA ARG A 52 1.22 -0.87 11.15
C ARG A 52 -0.24 -1.00 10.68
N GLY A 53 -0.46 -1.92 9.74
CA GLY A 53 -1.79 -2.25 9.22
C GLY A 53 -2.30 -1.31 8.14
N VAL A 54 -3.47 -1.66 7.60
CA VAL A 54 -4.11 -0.91 6.52
C VAL A 54 -4.70 0.39 7.06
N VAL A 55 -4.36 1.51 6.42
CA VAL A 55 -4.84 2.85 6.77
C VAL A 55 -5.80 3.35 5.69
N LYS A 56 -7.00 3.72 6.12
CA LYS A 56 -8.04 4.30 5.26
C LYS A 56 -7.73 5.76 4.96
N GLY A 57 -7.68 6.10 3.68
CA GLY A 57 -7.44 7.44 3.17
C GLY A 57 -8.71 8.20 2.75
N PRO A 58 -8.55 9.30 2.00
CA PRO A 58 -9.67 10.07 1.50
C PRO A 58 -10.42 9.35 0.38
N ILE A 59 -11.69 9.72 0.21
CA ILE A 59 -12.51 9.33 -0.95
C ILE A 59 -12.24 10.33 -2.08
N SER A 60 -11.76 9.84 -3.21
CA SER A 60 -11.75 10.59 -4.46
C SER A 60 -13.15 10.52 -5.08
N ARG A 61 -13.84 11.66 -5.20
CA ARG A 61 -15.17 11.72 -5.84
C ARG A 61 -15.01 11.69 -7.34
N ASP A 62 -15.78 10.82 -8.00
CA ASP A 62 -15.88 10.82 -9.45
C ASP A 62 -17.22 11.44 -9.88
N PHE A 63 -17.20 12.74 -10.13
CA PHE A 63 -18.40 13.48 -10.52
C PHE A 63 -18.88 13.13 -11.95
N THR A 64 -18.11 12.36 -12.72
CA THR A 64 -18.52 11.93 -14.07
C THR A 64 -19.50 10.76 -14.04
N GLN A 65 -19.68 10.07 -12.90
CA GLN A 65 -20.58 8.93 -12.76
C GLN A 65 -21.99 9.25 -12.22
N GLY A 66 -22.40 10.52 -12.24
CA GLY A 66 -23.80 10.94 -12.03
C GLY A 66 -24.25 11.16 -10.58
N GLU A 67 -25.49 11.65 -10.41
CA GLU A 67 -26.05 12.26 -9.18
C GLU A 67 -26.18 11.36 -7.93
N ASN A 68 -25.85 10.07 -8.02
CA ASN A 68 -25.86 9.21 -6.84
C ASN A 68 -24.53 9.36 -6.10
N SER A 69 -24.60 9.89 -4.88
CA SER A 69 -23.53 10.22 -3.93
C SER A 69 -22.55 9.10 -3.53
N LEU A 70 -22.54 7.97 -4.25
CA LEU A 70 -21.65 6.82 -4.09
C LEU A 70 -20.58 6.72 -5.20
N ALA A 71 -20.58 7.62 -6.19
CA ALA A 71 -19.58 7.67 -7.23
C ALA A 71 -18.21 8.15 -6.70
N GLY A 72 -17.26 7.22 -6.56
CA GLY A 72 -15.90 7.56 -6.15
C GLY A 72 -15.03 6.35 -5.86
N HIS A 73 -13.80 6.65 -5.47
CA HIS A 73 -12.78 5.68 -5.10
C HIS A 73 -12.33 5.91 -3.67
N GLN A 74 -12.40 4.86 -2.85
CA GLN A 74 -11.83 4.86 -1.52
C GLN A 74 -10.38 4.40 -1.60
N ASN A 75 -9.46 5.26 -1.16
CA ASN A 75 -8.05 4.93 -1.13
C ASN A 75 -7.67 4.31 0.21
N TYR A 76 -6.73 3.38 0.19
CA TYR A 76 -6.05 2.84 1.37
C TYR A 76 -4.56 2.73 1.09
N THR A 77 -3.78 2.68 2.17
CA THR A 77 -2.33 2.44 2.09
C THR A 77 -1.93 1.51 3.22
N HIS A 78 -0.98 0.62 2.95
CA HIS A 78 -0.45 -0.33 3.91
C HIS A 78 1.07 -0.40 3.75
N ILE A 79 1.81 0.02 4.77
CA ILE A 79 3.27 -0.14 4.80
C ILE A 79 3.56 -1.59 5.18
N LEU A 80 4.11 -2.34 4.24
CA LEU A 80 4.41 -3.77 4.42
C LEU A 80 5.79 -3.97 5.03
N ALA A 81 6.75 -3.12 4.72
CA ALA A 81 8.12 -3.24 5.19
C ALA A 81 8.82 -1.88 5.17
N ILE A 82 9.76 -1.68 6.10
CA ILE A 82 10.76 -0.61 6.03
C ILE A 82 12.14 -1.25 6.21
N ASP A 83 13.04 -1.04 5.27
CA ASP A 83 14.41 -1.56 5.39
C ASP A 83 15.35 -0.63 6.14
N LEU A 84 16.53 -1.14 6.49
CA LEU A 84 17.56 -0.39 7.21
C LEU A 84 18.09 0.84 6.44
N ALA A 85 17.93 0.88 5.12
CA ALA A 85 18.31 2.01 4.28
C ALA A 85 17.22 3.10 4.25
N GLY A 86 16.06 2.85 4.85
CA GLY A 86 14.94 3.78 4.88
C GLY A 86 14.10 3.75 3.60
N ALA A 87 14.12 2.64 2.84
CA ALA A 87 13.12 2.39 1.81
C ALA A 87 11.92 1.65 2.42
N ALA A 88 10.74 1.91 1.89
CA ALA A 88 9.48 1.29 2.31
C ALA A 88 8.80 0.59 1.14
N LEU A 89 8.34 -0.63 1.39
CA LEU A 89 7.47 -1.37 0.49
C LEU A 89 6.02 -1.12 0.93
N VAL A 90 5.20 -0.58 0.04
CA VAL A 90 3.85 -0.11 0.35
C VAL A 90 2.86 -0.76 -0.61
N MET A 91 1.76 -1.27 -0.07
CA MET A 91 0.58 -1.62 -0.85
C MET A 91 -0.40 -0.45 -0.84
N ASP A 92 -0.59 0.19 -1.99
CA ASP A 92 -1.67 1.16 -2.19
C ASP A 92 -2.89 0.45 -2.78
N ILE A 93 -4.06 0.72 -2.23
CA ILE A 93 -5.32 0.07 -2.62
C ILE A 93 -6.32 1.15 -3.02
N THR A 94 -6.95 0.98 -4.17
CA THR A 94 -8.03 1.84 -4.66
C THR A 94 -9.28 0.99 -4.84
N GLY A 95 -10.26 1.17 -3.95
CA GLY A 95 -11.56 0.50 -4.03
C GLY A 95 -12.58 1.39 -4.73
N CYS A 96 -13.23 0.89 -5.78
CA CYS A 96 -14.36 1.54 -6.43
C CYS A 96 -15.62 1.35 -5.59
N LEU A 97 -16.19 2.45 -5.10
CA LEU A 97 -17.38 2.42 -4.25
C LEU A 97 -18.67 2.04 -4.98
N TYR A 98 -18.63 1.99 -6.32
CA TYR A 98 -19.78 1.66 -7.16
C TYR A 98 -19.79 0.19 -7.60
N THR A 99 -18.63 -0.36 -7.95
CA THR A 99 -18.51 -1.74 -8.48
C THR A 99 -18.01 -2.74 -7.45
N ASP A 100 -17.64 -2.27 -6.25
CA ASP A 100 -16.90 -3.03 -5.23
C ASP A 100 -15.58 -3.61 -5.74
N GLY A 101 -15.06 -3.10 -6.88
CA GLY A 101 -13.79 -3.53 -7.46
C GLY A 101 -12.60 -2.91 -6.75
N GLU A 102 -11.53 -3.67 -6.55
CA GLU A 102 -10.30 -3.17 -5.92
C GLU A 102 -9.10 -3.30 -6.87
N ILE A 103 -8.27 -2.27 -6.88
CA ILE A 103 -6.96 -2.28 -7.54
C ILE A 103 -5.91 -2.15 -6.45
N GLN A 104 -5.02 -3.13 -6.38
CA GLN A 104 -3.86 -3.12 -5.48
C GLN A 104 -2.60 -2.84 -6.30
N THR A 105 -1.73 -1.98 -5.78
CA THR A 105 -0.47 -1.65 -6.43
C THR A 105 0.64 -1.63 -5.38
N LEU A 106 1.65 -2.45 -5.63
CA LEU A 106 2.83 -2.50 -4.80
C LEU A 106 3.84 -1.46 -5.28
N VAL A 107 4.27 -0.58 -4.38
CA VAL A 107 5.15 0.55 -4.68
C VAL A 107 6.28 0.61 -3.66
N GLU A 108 7.49 0.86 -4.14
CA GLU A 108 8.62 1.20 -3.29
C GLU A 108 8.82 2.72 -3.26
N ARG A 109 9.08 3.26 -2.07
CA ARG A 109 9.33 4.70 -1.87
C ARG A 109 10.18 4.93 -0.62
N PRO A 110 10.74 6.13 -0.40
CA PRO A 110 11.36 6.47 0.88
C PRO A 110 10.39 6.29 2.05
N ALA A 111 10.88 5.76 3.17
CA ALA A 111 10.10 5.52 4.37
C ALA A 111 9.47 6.80 4.91
N ALA A 112 10.18 7.92 4.84
CA ALA A 112 9.65 9.23 5.22
C ALA A 112 8.36 9.58 4.45
N ASP A 113 8.33 9.31 3.15
CA ASP A 113 7.16 9.60 2.29
C ASP A 113 6.00 8.65 2.58
N ALA A 114 6.30 7.37 2.86
CA ALA A 114 5.28 6.39 3.24
C ALA A 114 4.61 6.76 4.58
N LEU A 115 5.40 7.12 5.58
CA LEU A 115 4.92 7.55 6.89
C LEU A 115 4.11 8.85 6.78
N ALA A 116 4.61 9.84 6.02
CA ALA A 116 3.91 11.09 5.77
C ALA A 116 2.53 10.87 5.11
N LYS A 117 2.43 9.93 4.17
CA LYS A 117 1.15 9.56 3.54
C LYS A 117 0.17 8.93 4.55
N VAL A 118 0.67 8.06 5.44
CA VAL A 118 -0.16 7.50 6.51
C VAL A 118 -0.67 8.59 7.46
N ASP A 119 0.20 9.53 7.82
CA ASP A 119 -0.18 10.67 8.66
C ASP A 119 -1.24 11.54 7.97
N GLU A 120 -1.07 11.83 6.68
CA GLU A 120 -2.06 12.55 5.87
C GLU A 120 -3.43 11.84 5.89
N TYR A 121 -3.43 10.52 5.68
CA TYR A 121 -4.65 9.71 5.67
C TYR A 121 -5.36 9.74 7.04
N ARG A 122 -4.60 9.64 8.13
CA ARG A 122 -5.14 9.65 9.51
C ARG A 122 -5.64 11.00 9.97
N LEU A 123 -4.95 12.06 9.57
CA LEU A 123 -5.36 13.43 9.84
C LEU A 123 -6.52 13.86 8.95
N GLY A 124 -7.01 12.96 8.08
CA GLY A 124 -8.22 13.13 7.31
C GLY A 124 -8.08 14.11 6.15
N GLY A 125 -6.86 14.28 5.61
CA GLY A 125 -6.61 15.11 4.43
C GLY A 125 -7.39 16.44 4.46
N SER A 126 -7.08 17.32 5.42
CA SER A 126 -7.51 18.71 5.39
C SER A 126 -6.83 19.44 4.21
N ALA A 127 -7.21 19.12 2.98
CA ALA A 127 -6.83 19.85 1.78
C ALA A 127 -7.80 19.60 0.62
N TYR A 128 -9.11 19.62 0.86
CA TYR A 128 -9.95 20.25 -0.15
C TYR A 128 -9.64 21.76 -0.09
N ARG A 129 -8.68 22.22 -0.89
CA ARG A 129 -8.75 23.59 -1.39
C ARG A 129 -9.62 23.52 -2.62
N PRO A 130 -10.91 23.92 -2.57
CA PRO A 130 -11.53 24.33 -3.81
C PRO A 130 -10.61 25.40 -4.36
N GLU A 131 -10.12 25.21 -5.58
CA GLU A 131 -9.60 26.34 -6.34
C GLU A 131 -10.67 27.42 -6.24
N VAL A 132 -10.36 28.45 -5.45
CA VAL A 132 -11.10 29.69 -5.48
C VAL A 132 -10.87 30.19 -6.90
N ARG A 133 -11.82 29.90 -7.80
CA ARG A 133 -11.98 30.68 -9.02
C ARG A 133 -12.46 32.04 -8.55
N GLU A 134 -11.49 32.87 -8.16
CA GLU A 134 -11.68 34.31 -8.16
C GLU A 134 -11.70 34.79 -9.62
N ALA A 135 -12.71 35.62 -9.90
CA ALA A 135 -13.08 36.34 -11.13
C ALA A 135 -13.83 35.54 -12.21
#